data_AF-A0A943ML36-F1
#
_entry.id   AF-A0A943ML36-F1
#
_cell.length_a   1.000
_cell.length_b   1.000
_cell.length_c   1.000
_cell.angle_alpha   90.00
_cell.angle_beta   90.00
_cell.angle_gamma   90.00
#
_symmetry.space_group_name_H-M   'P 1'
#
loop_
_entity.id
_entity.type
_entity.pdbx_description
1 polymer ?
#
loop_
_entity_poly.entity_id
_entity_poly.type
_entity_poly.pdbx_seq_one_letter_code
_entity_poly.pdbx_strand_id
1 'polypeptide(L)'
;MKELLEQGIIGDLKLIRTSQNSFARRYDWQTLLYREGGAMRNNLAHSIEQIMDLASNDELPKIHSKLAIWNSVGDAEDYVHISIEYANGLLCELECNPTDAYNDSPLFYLYSTRGTTKVFPTRILVKYYLDGESPISVLDHKSLHSGDGKPAYCSCSIV
;
A
#
# COMPACT_ATOMS: atom_id res chain seq x y z
N MET A 1 11.48 8.28 -7.33
CA MET A 1 10.63 7.06 -7.31
C MET A 1 10.47 6.48 -8.70
N LYS A 2 9.93 7.22 -9.68
CA LYS A 2 9.88 6.78 -11.08
C LYS A 2 11.23 6.28 -11.61
N GLU A 3 12.29 7.05 -11.43
CA GLU A 3 13.65 6.63 -11.83
C GLU A 3 14.06 5.27 -11.26
N LEU A 4 13.74 4.97 -9.99
CA LEU A 4 14.05 3.68 -9.36
C LEU A 4 13.25 2.53 -10.00
N LEU A 5 11.99 2.79 -10.36
CA LEU A 5 11.12 1.82 -11.03
C LEU A 5 11.54 1.61 -12.49
N GLU A 6 11.91 2.68 -13.20
CA GLU A 6 12.39 2.66 -14.58
C GLU A 6 13.73 1.95 -14.72
N GLN A 7 14.61 2.06 -13.72
CA GLN A 7 15.84 1.25 -13.65
C GLN A 7 15.56 -0.25 -13.57
N GLY A 8 14.35 -0.65 -13.17
CA GLY A 8 13.92 -2.05 -13.10
C GLY A 8 14.61 -2.86 -12.00
N ILE A 9 15.52 -2.28 -11.22
CA ILE A 9 16.36 -3.00 -10.24
C ILE A 9 15.51 -3.77 -9.21
N ILE A 10 14.38 -3.20 -8.79
CA ILE A 10 13.47 -3.83 -7.83
C ILE A 10 12.42 -4.76 -8.48
N GLY A 11 12.49 -4.96 -9.79
CA GLY A 11 11.55 -5.76 -10.57
C GLY A 11 10.25 -5.02 -10.88
N ASP A 12 9.20 -5.77 -11.21
CA ASP A 12 7.90 -5.22 -11.55
C ASP A 12 7.17 -4.74 -10.29
N LEU A 13 6.64 -3.52 -10.32
CA LEU A 13 5.75 -3.03 -9.27
C LEU A 13 4.40 -3.77 -9.33
N LYS A 14 4.01 -4.40 -8.22
CA LYS A 14 2.76 -5.19 -8.14
C LYS A 14 1.73 -4.61 -7.17
N LEU A 15 2.18 -3.99 -6.08
CA LEU A 15 1.29 -3.42 -5.07
C LEU A 15 1.82 -2.10 -4.53
N ILE A 16 0.95 -1.09 -4.47
CA ILE A 16 1.17 0.14 -3.71
C ILE A 16 0.22 0.17 -2.52
N ARG A 17 0.74 0.42 -1.32
CA ARG A 17 -0.08 0.76 -0.15
C ARG A 17 0.25 2.15 0.34
N THR A 18 -0.75 2.92 0.70
CA THR A 18 -0.59 4.23 1.34
C THR A 18 -1.61 4.38 2.45
N SER A 19 -1.19 4.95 3.57
CA SER A 19 -2.07 5.23 4.69
C SER A 19 -1.85 6.65 5.19
N GLN A 20 -2.96 7.32 5.50
CA GLN A 20 -2.99 8.58 6.22
C GLN A 20 -3.80 8.39 7.49
N ASN A 21 -3.24 7.58 8.37
CA ASN A 21 -3.89 7.17 9.60
C ASN A 21 -3.55 8.14 10.74
N SER A 22 -4.45 8.23 11.70
CA SER A 22 -4.29 9.04 12.90
C SER A 22 -5.18 8.50 14.01
N PHE A 23 -5.00 9.01 15.23
CA PHE A 23 -5.92 8.78 16.34
C PHE A 23 -6.50 10.10 16.78
N ALA A 24 -7.53 10.55 16.06
CA ALA A 24 -8.07 11.89 16.22
C ALA A 24 -9.57 11.93 15.93
N ARG A 25 -10.22 12.93 16.53
CA ARG A 25 -11.59 13.34 16.21
C ARG A 25 -11.54 14.70 15.54
N ARG A 26 -12.11 14.81 14.35
CA ARG A 26 -12.22 16.07 13.62
C ARG A 26 -13.59 16.70 13.81
N TYR A 27 -13.62 18.03 13.83
CA TYR A 27 -14.83 18.82 14.05
C TYR A 27 -14.89 20.09 13.19
N ASP A 28 -13.85 20.33 12.38
CA ASP A 28 -13.71 21.53 11.57
C ASP A 28 -14.52 21.43 10.26
N TRP A 29 -14.42 22.46 9.42
CA TRP A 29 -15.18 22.58 8.18
C TRP A 29 -14.97 21.41 7.20
N GLN A 30 -13.84 20.70 7.28
CA GLN A 30 -13.53 19.55 6.42
C GLN A 30 -14.40 18.33 6.75
N THR A 31 -15.13 18.37 7.87
CA THR A 31 -16.10 17.34 8.23
C THR A 31 -17.51 17.60 7.68
N LEU A 32 -17.70 18.66 6.86
CA LEU A 32 -19.02 19.09 6.40
C LEU A 32 -19.20 18.89 4.89
N LEU A 33 -20.18 18.07 4.48
CA LEU A 33 -20.46 17.78 3.08
C LEU A 33 -20.86 19.03 2.27
N TYR A 34 -21.62 19.95 2.87
CA TYR A 34 -22.01 21.20 2.18
C TYR A 34 -20.83 22.13 1.86
N ARG A 35 -19.66 21.88 2.47
CA ARG A 35 -18.40 22.56 2.17
C ARG A 35 -17.44 21.70 1.36
N GLU A 36 -17.95 20.61 0.77
CA GLU A 36 -17.16 19.63 0.03
C GLU A 36 -16.04 19.01 0.87
N GLY A 37 -16.31 18.81 2.17
CA GLY A 37 -15.44 18.08 3.09
C GLY A 37 -15.35 16.58 2.79
N GLY A 38 -14.61 15.88 3.63
CA GLY A 38 -14.39 14.43 3.54
C GLY A 38 -12.91 14.06 3.51
N ALA A 39 -12.55 12.99 4.23
CA ALA A 39 -11.19 12.51 4.30
C ALA A 39 -10.66 12.03 2.94
N MET A 40 -11.51 11.51 2.05
CA MET A 40 -11.03 11.09 0.73
C MET A 40 -10.45 12.29 -0.03
N ARG A 41 -11.21 13.39 -0.06
CA ARG A 41 -10.84 14.61 -0.80
C ARG A 41 -9.71 15.38 -0.12
N ASN A 42 -9.72 15.46 1.20
CA ASN A 42 -8.74 16.24 1.93
C ASN A 42 -7.40 15.51 2.11
N ASN A 43 -7.45 14.23 2.46
CA ASN A 43 -6.25 13.46 2.83
C ASN A 43 -5.72 12.67 1.63
N LEU A 44 -6.59 11.89 0.96
CA LEU A 44 -6.12 10.91 -0.01
C LEU A 44 -5.95 11.44 -1.44
N ALA A 45 -6.49 12.62 -1.79
CA ALA A 45 -6.41 13.16 -3.14
C ALA A 45 -4.98 13.19 -3.70
N HIS A 46 -4.02 13.69 -2.91
CA HIS A 46 -2.61 13.73 -3.32
C HIS A 46 -2.00 12.34 -3.49
N SER A 47 -2.36 11.38 -2.64
CA SER A 47 -1.90 10.01 -2.77
C SER A 47 -2.47 9.33 -4.02
N ILE A 48 -3.74 9.62 -4.36
CA ILE A 48 -4.39 9.13 -5.58
C ILE A 48 -3.68 9.69 -6.81
N GLU A 49 -3.39 11.00 -6.86
CA GLU A 49 -2.63 11.63 -7.94
C GLU A 49 -1.26 10.97 -8.15
N GLN A 50 -0.52 10.74 -7.06
CA GLN A 50 0.78 10.06 -7.12
C GLN A 50 0.67 8.61 -7.60
N ILE A 51 -0.38 7.89 -7.20
CA ILE A 51 -0.63 6.53 -7.65
C ILE A 51 -0.97 6.49 -9.14
N MET A 52 -1.81 7.39 -9.63
CA MET A 52 -2.13 7.50 -11.06
C MET A 52 -0.87 7.73 -11.89
N ASP A 53 0.00 8.63 -11.42
CA ASP A 53 1.27 8.95 -12.06
C ASP A 53 2.25 7.75 -12.09
N LEU A 54 2.23 6.89 -11.07
CA LEU A 54 3.04 5.67 -10.99
C LEU A 54 2.46 4.48 -11.74
N ALA A 55 1.13 4.41 -11.85
CA ALA A 55 0.46 3.33 -12.55
C ALA A 55 0.73 3.33 -14.05
N SER A 56 1.02 4.52 -14.61
CA SER A 56 1.33 4.73 -16.04
C SER A 56 0.35 3.99 -16.95
N ASN A 57 -0.95 4.11 -16.64
CA ASN A 57 -2.02 3.41 -17.33
C ASN A 57 -3.19 4.38 -17.56
N ASP A 58 -3.58 4.55 -18.82
CA ASP A 58 -4.64 5.46 -19.23
C ASP A 58 -6.03 4.82 -19.17
N GLU A 59 -6.12 3.50 -18.96
CA GLU A 59 -7.39 2.79 -18.82
C GLU A 59 -8.01 3.04 -17.44
N LEU A 60 -9.34 3.18 -17.41
CA LEU A 60 -10.08 3.31 -16.17
C LEU A 60 -9.90 2.04 -15.30
N PRO A 61 -9.33 2.16 -14.09
CA PRO A 61 -9.13 1.01 -13.23
C PRO A 61 -10.44 0.55 -12.60
N LYS A 62 -10.48 -0.70 -12.12
CA LYS A 62 -11.56 -1.16 -11.25
C LYS A 62 -11.34 -0.61 -9.85
N ILE A 63 -12.39 -0.02 -9.27
CA ILE A 63 -12.31 0.61 -7.96
C ILE A 63 -13.36 -0.01 -7.03
N HIS A 64 -12.94 -0.38 -5.83
CA HIS A 64 -13.82 -0.73 -4.73
C HIS A 64 -13.49 0.17 -3.53
N SER A 65 -14.51 0.74 -2.90
CA SER A 65 -14.31 1.66 -1.77
C SER A 65 -15.30 1.45 -0.64
N LYS A 66 -14.84 1.78 0.57
CA LYS A 66 -15.62 1.87 1.80
C LYS A 66 -15.37 3.24 2.39
N LEU A 67 -16.43 4.02 2.54
CA LEU A 67 -16.42 5.32 3.21
C LEU A 67 -17.33 5.25 4.43
N ALA A 68 -16.91 5.82 5.54
CA ALA A 68 -17.69 5.85 6.77
C ALA A 68 -17.29 7.01 7.67
N ILE A 69 -18.18 7.36 8.59
CA ILE A 69 -17.89 8.25 9.71
C ILE A 69 -17.64 7.39 10.94
N TRP A 70 -16.44 7.43 11.48
CA TRP A 70 -16.04 6.68 12.67
C TRP A 70 -15.88 7.61 13.88
N ASN A 71 -15.21 8.76 13.72
CA ASN A 71 -14.91 9.64 14.84
C ASN A 71 -15.39 11.09 14.67
N SER A 72 -15.58 11.55 13.44
CA SER A 72 -15.84 12.96 13.12
C SER A 72 -17.21 13.43 13.57
N VAL A 73 -17.28 14.72 13.88
CA VAL A 73 -18.51 15.37 14.40
C VAL A 73 -19.45 15.79 13.28
N GLY A 74 -18.93 16.05 12.08
CA GLY A 74 -19.72 16.44 10.92
C GLY A 74 -20.35 15.26 10.17
N ASP A 75 -20.87 15.55 8.97
CA ASP A 75 -21.59 14.60 8.11
C ASP A 75 -20.76 14.04 6.95
N ALA A 76 -19.50 14.47 6.80
CA ALA A 76 -18.55 13.92 5.82
C ALA A 76 -17.72 12.78 6.43
N GLU A 77 -17.30 11.83 5.58
CA GLU A 77 -16.52 10.67 6.00
C GLU A 77 -15.14 11.05 6.56
N ASP A 78 -14.67 10.26 7.53
CA ASP A 78 -13.32 10.36 8.06
C ASP A 78 -12.55 9.03 8.03
N TYR A 79 -13.26 7.93 7.81
CA TYR A 79 -12.70 6.66 7.42
C TYR A 79 -12.90 6.40 5.92
N VAL A 80 -11.81 6.04 5.26
CA VAL A 80 -11.80 5.69 3.85
C VAL A 80 -10.88 4.50 3.63
N HIS A 81 -11.36 3.48 2.92
CA HIS A 81 -10.55 2.42 2.37
C HIS A 81 -10.87 2.26 0.89
N ILE A 82 -9.85 2.29 0.03
CA ILE A 82 -9.99 2.19 -1.43
C ILE A 82 -9.03 1.12 -1.95
N SER A 83 -9.53 0.23 -2.78
CA SER A 83 -8.73 -0.69 -3.61
C SER A 83 -8.90 -0.32 -5.08
N ILE A 84 -7.78 -0.23 -5.80
CA ILE A 84 -7.71 0.13 -7.22
C ILE A 84 -6.94 -0.97 -7.94
N GLU A 85 -7.54 -1.59 -8.96
CA GLU A 85 -6.91 -2.59 -9.83
C GLU A 85 -6.79 -2.01 -11.25
N TYR A 86 -5.55 -1.80 -11.69
CA TYR A 86 -5.23 -1.37 -13.06
C TYR A 86 -5.12 -2.57 -14.01
N ALA A 87 -5.38 -2.34 -15.30
CA ALA A 87 -5.35 -3.40 -16.32
C ALA A 87 -3.95 -4.06 -16.50
N ASN A 88 -2.88 -3.35 -16.15
CA ASN A 88 -1.51 -3.89 -16.14
C ASN A 88 -1.22 -4.81 -14.92
N GLY A 89 -2.23 -5.06 -14.07
CA GLY A 89 -2.12 -5.92 -12.89
C GLY A 89 -1.58 -5.22 -11.64
N LEU A 90 -1.33 -3.91 -11.69
CA LEU A 90 -0.97 -3.14 -10.50
C LEU A 90 -2.18 -3.01 -9.56
N LEU A 91 -2.00 -3.42 -8.32
CA LEU A 91 -2.96 -3.22 -7.24
C LEU A 91 -2.55 -2.02 -6.39
N CYS A 92 -3.51 -1.20 -5.97
CA CYS A 92 -3.27 -0.13 -5.02
C CYS A 92 -4.29 -0.18 -3.88
N GLU A 93 -3.82 0.03 -2.66
CA GLU A 93 -4.64 0.10 -1.46
C GLU A 93 -4.37 1.43 -0.76
N LEU A 94 -5.43 2.19 -0.49
CA LEU A 94 -5.38 3.46 0.21
C LEU A 94 -6.24 3.39 1.46
N GLU A 95 -5.70 3.90 2.57
CA GLU A 95 -6.45 4.02 3.83
C GLU A 95 -6.32 5.44 4.40
N CYS A 96 -7.43 6.00 4.85
CA CYS A 96 -7.44 7.09 5.82
C CYS A 96 -8.24 6.60 7.02
N ASN A 97 -7.58 6.42 8.16
CA ASN A 97 -8.19 5.85 9.36
C ASN A 97 -8.01 6.78 10.56
N PRO A 98 -9.09 7.26 11.20
CA PRO A 98 -9.01 8.19 12.34
C PRO A 98 -8.87 7.47 13.70
N THR A 99 -8.75 6.14 13.71
CA THR A 99 -8.71 5.30 14.93
C THR A 99 -7.38 4.58 15.16
N ASP A 100 -6.34 4.89 14.40
CA ASP A 100 -5.03 4.25 14.51
C ASP A 100 -4.12 4.96 15.52
N ALA A 101 -4.11 4.45 16.76
CA ALA A 101 -3.30 4.96 17.87
C ALA A 101 -1.79 4.67 17.75
N TYR A 102 -1.38 3.80 16.82
CA TYR A 102 -0.02 3.32 16.70
C TYR A 102 0.57 3.57 15.31
N ASN A 103 0.07 4.59 14.59
CA ASN A 103 0.52 4.86 13.24
C ASN A 103 2.03 5.20 13.16
N ASP A 104 2.84 4.20 12.84
CA ASP A 104 4.26 4.28 12.50
C ASP A 104 4.50 3.93 11.01
N SER A 105 3.44 3.88 10.21
CA SER A 105 3.48 3.45 8.83
C SER A 105 4.20 4.46 7.93
N PRO A 106 4.97 4.00 6.92
CA PRO A 106 5.46 4.87 5.87
C PRO A 106 4.30 5.47 5.07
N LEU A 107 4.55 6.60 4.40
CA LEU A 107 3.60 7.22 3.47
C LEU A 107 3.22 6.28 2.33
N PHE A 108 4.21 5.54 1.82
CA PHE A 108 3.99 4.52 0.82
C PHE A 108 4.81 3.25 1.10
N TYR A 109 4.18 2.12 0.86
CA TYR A 109 4.83 0.86 0.53
C TYR A 109 4.70 0.59 -0.96
N LEU A 110 5.80 0.23 -1.61
CA LEU A 110 5.82 -0.26 -2.97
C LEU A 110 6.40 -1.66 -2.95
N TYR A 111 5.59 -2.65 -3.26
CA TYR A 111 5.99 -4.05 -3.36
C TYR A 111 6.23 -4.40 -4.82
N SER A 112 7.46 -4.79 -5.10
CA SER A 112 7.91 -5.19 -6.43
C SER A 112 8.43 -6.62 -6.39
N THR A 113 8.56 -7.27 -7.55
CA THR A 113 8.89 -8.71 -7.61
C THR A 113 10.27 -9.06 -7.06
N ARG A 114 11.21 -8.10 -6.98
CA ARG A 114 12.57 -8.31 -6.44
C ARG A 114 12.89 -7.46 -5.22
N GLY A 115 11.93 -6.71 -4.69
CA GLY A 115 12.21 -5.81 -3.59
C GLY A 115 11.00 -5.05 -3.07
N THR A 116 11.22 -4.34 -1.96
CA THR A 116 10.23 -3.48 -1.32
C THR A 116 10.83 -2.11 -1.07
N THR A 117 10.06 -1.07 -1.39
CA THR A 117 10.39 0.31 -1.06
C THR A 117 9.42 0.85 -0.01
N LYS A 118 9.94 1.51 1.02
CA LYS A 118 9.18 2.30 1.99
C LYS A 118 9.53 3.77 1.81
N VAL A 119 8.52 4.61 1.64
CA VAL A 119 8.68 6.07 1.49
C VAL A 119 8.22 6.75 2.78
N PHE A 120 9.12 7.52 3.38
CA PHE A 120 8.84 8.38 4.53
C PHE A 120 8.98 9.85 4.09
N PRO A 121 8.48 10.82 4.88
CA PRO A 121 8.59 12.24 4.52
C PRO A 121 10.03 12.72 4.24
N THR A 122 11.03 12.12 4.89
CA THR A 122 12.44 12.57 4.83
C THR A 122 13.40 11.53 4.29
N ARG A 123 12.96 10.30 4.02
CA ARG A 123 13.84 9.22 3.56
C ARG A 123 13.08 8.16 2.78
N ILE A 124 13.81 7.45 1.93
CA ILE A 124 13.33 6.28 1.21
C ILE A 124 14.19 5.09 1.64
N LEU A 125 13.56 3.98 2.03
CA LEU A 125 14.23 2.73 2.33
C LEU A 125 13.90 1.74 1.22
N VAL A 126 14.92 1.19 0.57
CA VAL A 126 14.76 0.17 -0.47
C VAL A 126 15.50 -1.08 -0.02
N LYS A 127 14.83 -2.22 -0.04
CA LYS A 127 15.45 -3.55 0.13
C LYS A 127 15.13 -4.38 -1.09
N TYR A 128 16.15 -4.91 -1.75
CA TYR A 128 16.02 -5.75 -2.94
C TYR A 128 17.21 -6.71 -3.02
N TYR A 129 17.10 -7.72 -3.88
CA TYR A 129 18.21 -8.61 -4.23
C TYR A 129 18.55 -8.46 -5.71
N LEU A 130 19.83 -8.65 -6.05
CA LEU A 130 20.29 -8.69 -7.44
C LEU A 130 20.14 -10.09 -8.04
N ASP A 131 20.17 -10.15 -9.36
CA ASP A 131 20.14 -11.43 -10.07
C ASP A 131 21.33 -12.30 -9.64
N GLY A 132 21.03 -13.52 -9.20
CA GLY A 132 22.01 -14.46 -8.66
C GLY A 132 22.19 -14.43 -7.13
N GLU A 133 21.74 -13.38 -6.44
CA GLU A 133 21.81 -13.32 -4.96
C GLU A 133 20.73 -14.16 -4.26
N SER A 134 19.63 -14.44 -4.98
CA SER A 134 18.58 -15.36 -4.54
C SER A 134 18.39 -16.46 -5.58
N PRO A 135 19.15 -17.57 -5.49
CA PRO A 135 19.02 -18.67 -6.43
C PRO A 135 17.63 -19.30 -6.34
N ILE A 136 17.00 -19.53 -7.50
CA ILE A 136 15.69 -20.16 -7.59
C ILE A 136 15.79 -21.58 -7.03
N SER A 137 14.99 -21.85 -6.00
CA SER A 137 14.91 -23.19 -5.43
C SER A 137 14.19 -24.14 -6.40
N VAL A 138 14.69 -25.37 -6.50
CA VAL A 138 14.00 -26.42 -7.24
C VAL A 138 12.72 -26.79 -6.49
N LEU A 139 11.61 -26.92 -7.21
CA LEU A 139 10.33 -27.32 -6.63
C LEU A 139 10.45 -28.71 -6.00
N ASP A 140 10.26 -28.79 -4.69
CA ASP A 140 10.06 -30.06 -3.99
C ASP A 140 8.56 -30.33 -3.84
N HIS A 141 8.11 -31.47 -4.33
CA HIS A 141 6.71 -31.90 -4.25
C HIS A 141 6.36 -32.51 -2.89
N LYS A 142 7.34 -32.73 -2.00
CA LYS A 142 7.12 -33.32 -0.68
C LYS A 142 6.56 -32.30 0.30
N SER A 143 5.66 -32.76 1.17
CA SER A 143 5.20 -31.97 2.31
C SER A 143 6.32 -31.81 3.34
N LEU A 144 6.52 -30.58 3.81
CA LEU A 144 7.52 -30.25 4.82
C LEU A 144 7.08 -30.72 6.20
N HIS A 145 7.99 -31.34 6.93
CA HIS A 145 7.77 -31.77 8.30
C HIS A 145 8.98 -31.42 9.18
N SER A 146 8.73 -31.10 10.45
CA SER A 146 9.76 -30.91 11.46
C SER A 146 10.35 -32.25 11.94
N GLY A 147 11.44 -32.21 12.71
CA GLY A 147 12.11 -33.42 13.21
C GLY A 147 11.23 -34.33 14.10
N ASP A 148 10.13 -33.79 14.65
CA ASP A 148 9.12 -34.53 15.41
C ASP A 148 7.94 -35.02 14.54
N GLY A 149 8.02 -34.89 13.21
CA GLY A 149 7.04 -35.39 12.25
C GLY A 149 5.78 -34.53 12.08
N LYS A 150 5.73 -33.32 12.65
CA LYS A 150 4.61 -32.38 12.45
C LYS A 150 4.77 -31.59 11.15
N PRO A 151 3.67 -31.11 10.53
CA PRO A 151 3.76 -30.22 9.37
C PRO A 151 4.61 -28.98 9.67
N ALA A 152 5.43 -28.58 8.71
CA ALA A 152 6.29 -27.41 8.80
C ALA A 152 6.03 -26.42 7.65
N TYR A 153 6.37 -25.15 7.89
CA TYR A 153 6.36 -24.11 6.87
C TYR A 153 7.70 -24.05 6.13
N CYS A 154 7.67 -23.57 4.89
CA CYS A 154 8.88 -23.21 4.18
C CYS A 154 9.57 -22.05 4.91
N SER A 155 10.86 -22.21 5.23
CA SER A 155 11.66 -21.23 5.95
C SER A 155 12.69 -20.52 5.05
N CYS A 156 12.63 -20.74 3.73
CA CYS A 156 13.49 -20.07 2.78
C CYS A 156 13.09 -18.60 2.65
N SER A 157 13.83 -17.73 3.34
CA SER A 157 13.74 -16.29 3.13
C SER A 157 14.55 -15.89 1.90
N ILE A 158 13.96 -15.04 1.07
CA ILE A 158 14.71 -14.22 0.12
C ILE A 158 15.42 -13.13 0.94
N VAL A 159 16.69 -12.85 0.62
CA VAL A 159 17.64 -11.96 1.34
C VAL A 159 16.98 -10.85 2.16
#